data_AF-A9LLR1-F1
#
_entry.id   AF-A9LLR1-F1
#
_cell.length_a   1.000
_cell.length_b   1.000
_cell.length_c   1.000
_cell.angle_alpha   90.00
_cell.angle_beta   90.00
_cell.angle_gamma   90.00
#
_symmetry.space_group_name_H-M   'P 1'
#
loop_
_entity.id
_entity.type
_entity.pdbx_description
1 polymer ?
#
loop_
_entity_poly.entity_id
_entity_poly.type
_entity_poly.pdbx_seq_one_letter_code
_entity_poly.pdbx_strand_id
1 'polypeptide(L)' 'GLALFYGGLVRSKNVLGTMMQSVAAIAIVSVVWVLAGYTLAFGPDVGGLIGGLAHLGFRGVAEAPARARAHRAALRLRL' A
#
# COMPACT_ATOMS: atom_id res chain seq x y z
N GLY A 1 -12.09 -13.95 -2.75
CA GLY A 1 -12.56 -14.71 -1.57
C GLY A 1 -13.71 -14.00 -0.89
N LEU A 2 -13.43 -12.89 -0.19
CA LEU A 2 -14.40 -12.20 0.68
C LEU A 2 -15.67 -11.71 -0.05
N ALA A 3 -15.53 -11.11 -1.24
CA ALA A 3 -16.66 -10.61 -2.05
C ALA A 3 -17.62 -11.73 -2.49
N LEU A 4 -17.09 -12.91 -2.82
CA LEU A 4 -17.90 -14.09 -3.20
C LEU A 4 -18.58 -14.71 -1.98
N PHE A 5 -17.91 -14.68 -0.82
CA PHE A 5 -18.46 -15.15 0.45
C PHE A 5 -19.62 -14.28 0.95
N TYR A 6 -19.45 -12.94 0.96
CA TYR A 6 -20.53 -12.01 1.32
C TYR A 6 -21.58 -11.86 0.23
N GLY A 7 -21.22 -12.06 -1.05
CA GLY A 7 -22.17 -12.15 -2.15
C GLY A 7 -23.15 -13.32 -1.98
N GLY A 8 -22.69 -14.49 -1.53
CA GLY A 8 -23.54 -15.67 -1.33
C GLY A 8 -24.52 -15.58 -0.15
N LEU A 9 -24.30 -14.69 0.82
CA LEU A 9 -25.17 -14.47 1.99
C LEU A 9 -26.31 -13.46 1.71
N VAL A 10 -26.26 -12.76 0.58
CA VAL A 10 -27.23 -11.74 0.22
C VAL A 10 -28.20 -12.28 -0.83
N ARG A 11 -29.48 -11.91 -0.73
CA ARG A 11 -30.55 -12.30 -1.67
C ARG A 11 -30.08 -12.09 -3.13
N SER A 12 -30.30 -13.05 -4.02
CA SER A 12 -29.74 -13.10 -5.39
C SER A 12 -29.82 -11.78 -6.18
N LYS A 13 -30.90 -11.01 -5.97
CA LYS A 13 -31.11 -9.68 -6.59
C LYS A 13 -30.09 -8.59 -6.20
N ASN A 14 -29.40 -8.74 -5.07
CA ASN A 14 -28.47 -7.75 -4.53
C ASN A 14 -27.01 -8.23 -4.59
N VAL A 15 -26.75 -9.44 -5.09
CA VAL A 15 -25.39 -10.03 -5.19
C VAL A 15 -24.49 -9.17 -6.07
N LEU A 16 -25.01 -8.69 -7.21
CA LEU A 16 -24.28 -7.79 -8.09
C LEU A 16 -23.85 -6.50 -7.37
N GLY A 17 -24.72 -5.95 -6.51
CA GLY A 17 -24.42 -4.77 -5.70
C GLY A 17 -23.30 -5.03 -4.69
N THR A 18 -23.35 -6.15 -3.97
CA THR A 18 -22.31 -6.52 -2.98
C THR A 18 -20.96 -6.78 -3.63
N MET A 19 -20.94 -7.38 -4.83
CA MET A 19 -19.70 -7.58 -5.58
C MET A 19 -19.12 -6.24 -6.06
N MET A 20 -19.94 -5.33 -6.60
CA MET A 20 -19.49 -4.00 -7.02
C MET A 20 -18.96 -3.16 -5.85
N GLN A 21 -19.62 -3.21 -4.68
CA GLN A 21 -19.13 -2.56 -3.47
C GLN A 21 -17.77 -3.11 -3.02
N SER A 22 -17.56 -4.43 -3.14
CA SER A 22 -16.26 -5.04 -2.81
C SER A 22 -15.14 -4.58 -3.74
N VAL A 23 -15.43 -4.42 -5.04
CA VAL A 23 -14.47 -3.88 -6.02
C VAL A 23 -14.18 -2.40 -5.74
N ALA A 24 -15.22 -1.61 -5.47
CA ALA A 24 -15.05 -0.20 -5.10
C ALA A 24 -14.25 -0.04 -3.80
N ALA A 25 -14.49 -0.89 -2.80
CA ALA A 25 -13.73 -0.89 -1.55
C ALA A 25 -12.24 -1.17 -1.79
N ILE A 26 -11.89 -2.19 -2.58
CA ILE A 26 -10.50 -2.48 -2.93
C ILE A 26 -9.86 -1.30 -3.67
N ALA A 27 -10.57 -0.67 -4.60
CA ALA A 27 -10.05 0.48 -5.34
C ALA A 27 -9.75 1.66 -4.39
N ILE A 28 -10.68 2.01 -3.50
CA ILE A 28 -10.51 3.11 -2.54
C ILE A 28 -9.38 2.81 -1.56
N VAL A 29 -9.37 1.60 -0.97
CA VAL A 29 -8.33 1.18 -0.01
C VAL A 29 -6.96 1.22 -0.67
N SER A 30 -6.85 0.79 -1.92
CA SER A 30 -5.59 0.84 -2.68
C SER A 30 -5.07 2.27 -2.85
N VAL A 31 -5.95 3.23 -3.18
CA VAL A 31 -5.58 4.65 -3.30
C VAL A 31 -5.15 5.23 -1.95
N VAL A 32 -5.95 5.00 -0.90
CA VAL A 32 -5.65 5.49 0.46
C VAL A 32 -4.33 4.91 0.98
N TRP A 33 -4.06 3.65 0.67
CA TRP A 33 -2.81 2.98 1.04
C TRP A 33 -1.59 3.66 0.43
N VAL A 34 -1.66 4.00 -0.86
CA VAL A 34 -0.57 4.68 -1.57
C VAL A 34 -0.36 6.10 -1.04
N LEU A 35 -1.43 6.83 -0.78
CA LEU A 35 -1.34 8.22 -0.35
C LEU A 35 -0.87 8.37 1.10
N ALA A 36 -1.39 7.57 2.02
CA ALA A 36 -1.15 7.74 3.45
C ALA A 36 -0.83 6.43 4.19
N GLY A 37 -1.48 5.32 3.83
CA GLY A 37 -1.34 4.06 4.59
C GLY A 37 0.10 3.56 4.68
N TYR A 38 0.86 3.65 3.59
CA TYR A 38 2.26 3.22 3.56
C TYR A 38 3.14 4.00 4.54
N THR A 39 3.07 5.34 4.52
CA THR A 39 3.93 6.17 5.38
C THR A 39 3.57 6.05 6.85
N LEU A 40 2.30 5.83 7.17
CA LEU A 40 1.85 5.65 8.56
C LEU A 40 2.20 4.25 9.11
N ALA A 41 2.40 3.25 8.26
CA ALA A 41 2.76 1.89 8.68
C ALA A 41 4.28 1.64 8.67
N PHE A 42 5.01 2.23 7.70
CA PHE A 42 6.43 1.95 7.46
C PHE A 42 7.31 3.20 7.44
N GLY A 43 6.75 4.38 7.69
CA GLY A 43 7.52 5.61 7.83
C GLY A 43 8.19 5.74 9.19
N PRO A 44 9.07 6.74 9.35
CA PRO A 44 9.81 6.97 10.59
C PRO A 44 8.85 7.10 11.78
N ASP A 45 9.10 6.37 12.85
CA ASP A 45 8.18 6.30 13.98
C ASP A 45 7.96 7.66 14.64
N VAL A 46 6.70 7.91 14.98
CA VAL A 46 6.24 9.02 15.83
C VAL A 46 5.73 8.40 17.13
N GLY A 47 6.52 8.54 18.19
CA GLY A 47 6.16 8.05 19.52
C GLY A 47 6.01 6.53 19.65
N GLY A 48 6.52 5.74 18.69
CA GLY A 48 6.50 4.27 18.72
C GLY A 48 5.14 3.64 18.42
N LEU A 49 4.14 4.41 17.99
CA LEU A 49 2.79 3.93 17.73
C LEU A 49 2.37 4.08 16.26
N ILE A 50 2.84 5.12 15.57
CA ILE A 50 2.46 5.41 14.18
C ILE A 50 3.67 5.94 13.39
N GLY A 51 3.78 5.58 12.12
CA GLY A 51 4.76 6.16 11.21
C GLY A 51 4.44 7.62 10.86
N GLY A 52 5.47 8.41 10.61
CA GLY A 52 5.37 9.82 10.24
C GLY A 52 5.01 10.04 8.76
N LEU A 53 5.02 11.30 8.32
CA LEU A 53 4.61 11.70 6.97
C LEU A 53 5.75 11.69 5.92
N ALA A 54 6.90 11.11 6.23
CA ALA A 54 8.10 11.19 5.39
C ALA A 54 7.96 10.52 4.02
N HIS A 55 7.07 9.54 3.88
CA HIS A 55 6.82 8.79 2.64
C HIS A 55 5.40 9.02 2.10
N LEU A 56 4.77 10.15 2.42
CA LEU A 56 3.44 10.49 1.92
C LEU A 56 3.41 10.39 0.38
N GLY A 57 2.45 9.65 -0.17
CA GLY A 57 2.37 9.40 -1.62
C GLY A 57 3.59 8.69 -2.21
N PHE A 58 4.21 7.76 -1.46
CA PHE A 58 5.39 6.98 -1.89
C PHE A 58 6.66 7.81 -2.17
N ARG A 59 6.74 9.05 -1.68
CA ARG A 59 7.90 9.93 -1.89
C ARG A 59 9.16 9.34 -1.24
N GLY A 60 10.24 9.28 -2.02
CA GLY A 60 11.56 8.79 -1.58
C GLY A 60 11.69 7.28 -1.40
N VAL A 61 10.60 6.50 -1.51
CA VAL A 61 10.61 5.05 -1.30
C VAL A 61 11.38 4.31 -2.40
N ALA A 62 11.26 4.76 -3.65
CA ALA A 62 11.95 4.15 -4.78
C ALA A 62 13.45 4.50 -4.85
N GLU A 63 13.84 5.65 -4.31
CA GLU A 63 15.20 6.18 -4.39
C GLU A 63 16.14 5.52 -3.38
N ALA A 64 15.63 5.13 -2.21
CA ALA A 64 16.39 4.45 -1.16
C ALA A 64 17.11 3.17 -1.65
N PRO A 65 16.42 2.18 -2.28
CA PRO A 65 17.08 1.00 -2.81
C PRO A 65 17.96 1.30 -4.04
N ALA A 66 17.61 2.29 -4.87
CA ALA A 66 18.42 2.68 -6.02
C ALA A 66 19.79 3.23 -5.61
N ARG A 67 19.83 4.09 -4.59
CA ARG A 67 21.06 4.64 -4.01
C ARG A 67 21.95 3.55 -3.40
N ALA A 68 21.35 2.59 -2.72
CA ALA A 68 22.06 1.44 -2.16
C ALA A 68 22.69 0.55 -3.23
N ARG A 69 22.00 0.33 -4.36
CA ARG A 69 22.53 -0.41 -5.52
C ARG A 69 23.68 0.34 -6.19
N ALA A 70 23.52 1.65 -6.41
CA ALA A 70 24.57 2.49 -7.01
C ALA A 70 25.84 2.52 -6.15
N HIS A 71 25.69 2.62 -4.82
CA HIS A 71 26.82 2.54 -3.89
C HIS A 71 27.56 1.19 -3.97
N ARG A 72 26.82 0.08 -4.03
CA ARG A 72 27.42 -1.26 -4.16
C ARG A 72 28.12 -1.48 -5.51
N ALA A 73 27.58 -0.92 -6.59
CA ALA A 73 28.22 -0.94 -7.90
C ALA A 73 29.54 -0.13 -7.90
N ALA A 74 29.56 1.02 -7.25
CA ALA A 74 30.75 1.86 -7.13
C ALA A 74 31.88 1.19 -6.33
N LEU A 75 31.57 0.42 -5.29
CA LEU A 75 32.54 -0.36 -4.51
C LEU A 75 33.14 -1.53 -5.30
N ARG A 76 32.37 -2.13 -6.21
CA ARG A 76 32.85 -3.23 -7.08
C ARG A 76 33.78 -2.77 -8.20
N LEU A 77 33.74 -1.49 -8.57
CA LEU A 77 34.60 -0.90 -9.60
C LEU A 77 35.90 -0.31 -9.03
N ARG A 78 36.06 -0.31 -7.71
CA ARG A 78 37.24 0.21 -6.98
C ARG A 78 38.17 -0.90 -6.47
N LEU A 79 37.82 -2.17 -6.73
CA LEU A 79 38.61 -3.38 -6.48
C LEU A 79 38.96 -4.00 -7.83
#